data_AF-A0A957XJ80-F1
#
_entry.id   AF-A0A957XJ80-F1
#
_cell.length_a   1.000
_cell.length_b   1.000
_cell.length_c   1.000
_cell.angle_alpha   90.00
_cell.angle_beta   90.00
_cell.angle_gamma   90.00
#
_symmetry.space_group_name_H-M   'P 1'
#
loop_
_entity.id
_entity.type
_entity.pdbx_description
1 polymer ?
#
loop_
_entity_poly.entity_id
_entity_poly.type
_entity_poly.pdbx_seq_one_letter_code
_entity_poly.pdbx_strand_id
1 'polypeptide(L)'
;KYVRDQGDGFSALDWHFAETGLLGDLNDIRQREYEWPDPHRPGSEDDGYKLYMRPVRLHPQAHVWRTWPNLVTVINGFNRSDAENESLNWAGKRNKIMGLYQALREGSVSVRQFRTAYGLATLPEMSAAPDRLADDGWDGKTCGYFDPIEALDFFVTLNGKEVQNGTV
;
A
#
# COMPACT_ATOMS: atom_id res chain seq x y z
N LYS A 1 20.34 20.34 -14.75
CA LYS A 1 19.38 21.46 -14.99
C LYS A 1 17.99 20.95 -14.61
N TYR A 2 17.57 21.16 -13.36
CA TYR A 2 16.28 20.66 -12.86
C TYR A 2 15.17 21.59 -13.36
N VAL A 3 14.30 21.07 -14.22
CA VAL A 3 13.03 21.73 -14.54
C VAL A 3 12.02 21.21 -13.53
N ARG A 4 11.71 22.01 -12.51
CA ARG A 4 10.49 21.81 -11.72
C ARG A 4 9.35 22.35 -12.57
N ASP A 5 8.53 21.46 -13.10
CA ASP A 5 7.25 21.82 -13.70
C ASP A 5 6.38 22.45 -12.60
N GLN A 6 5.91 23.69 -12.85
CA GLN A 6 5.06 24.42 -11.92
C GLN A 6 3.62 23.93 -12.07
N GLY A 7 3.35 22.73 -11.53
CA GLY A 7 2.00 22.41 -11.07
C GLY A 7 1.76 23.06 -9.72
N ASP A 8 0.51 23.34 -9.37
CA ASP A 8 0.13 23.69 -8.01
C ASP A 8 0.80 22.69 -7.05
N GLY A 9 1.64 23.21 -6.15
CA GLY A 9 2.41 22.39 -5.22
C GLY A 9 1.47 21.47 -4.44
N PHE A 10 1.87 20.21 -4.23
CA PHE A 10 1.12 19.27 -3.43
C PHE A 10 1.94 18.78 -2.23
N SER A 11 1.25 18.46 -1.14
CA SER A 11 1.86 17.81 0.01
C SER A 11 1.76 16.29 -0.12
N ALA A 12 2.86 15.60 0.15
CA ALA A 12 2.92 14.14 0.16
C ALA A 12 3.68 13.64 1.39
N LEU A 13 3.34 12.41 1.79
CA LEU A 13 3.97 11.71 2.89
C LEU A 13 4.80 10.55 2.35
N ASP A 14 6.03 10.43 2.83
CA ASP A 14 6.94 9.33 2.56
C ASP A 14 7.49 8.81 3.89
N TRP A 15 7.60 7.49 4.03
CA TRP A 15 8.09 6.83 5.25
C TRP A 15 8.94 5.61 4.91
N HIS A 16 9.57 5.03 5.92
CA HIS A 16 10.32 3.79 5.80
C HIS A 16 10.31 3.08 7.15
N PHE A 17 10.03 1.78 7.13
CA PHE A 17 10.15 0.91 8.29
C PHE A 17 11.51 0.19 8.19
N ALA A 18 12.40 0.41 9.15
CA ALA A 18 13.70 -0.28 9.17
C ALA A 18 13.59 -1.57 10.00
N GLU A 19 13.70 -2.74 9.36
CA GLU A 19 13.72 -4.04 10.05
C GLU A 19 15.11 -4.41 10.61
N THR A 20 16.17 -3.82 10.06
CA THR A 20 17.56 -4.02 10.49
C THR A 20 18.29 -2.69 10.63
N GLY A 21 19.42 -2.68 11.35
CA GLY A 21 20.18 -1.44 11.60
C GLY A 21 20.50 -0.66 10.32
N LEU A 22 20.49 0.68 10.42
CA LEU A 22 20.75 1.60 9.32
C LEU A 22 22.24 1.56 8.91
N LEU A 23 22.61 0.57 8.11
CA LEU A 23 23.90 0.51 7.42
C LEU A 23 23.66 0.79 5.93
N GLY A 24 24.11 1.96 5.47
CA GLY A 24 23.96 2.43 4.08
C GLY A 24 23.06 3.67 3.94
N ASP A 25 22.89 4.15 2.70
CA ASP A 25 21.94 5.21 2.37
C ASP A 25 20.50 4.65 2.39
N LEU A 26 19.52 5.50 2.70
CA LEU A 26 18.10 5.15 2.66
C LEU A 26 17.67 4.63 1.29
N ASN A 27 18.23 5.17 0.21
CA ASN A 27 17.96 4.71 -1.15
C ASN A 27 18.47 3.28 -1.37
N ASP A 28 19.67 2.95 -0.88
CA ASP A 28 20.24 1.61 -1.01
C ASP A 28 19.41 0.58 -0.24
N ILE A 29 18.97 0.95 0.96
CA ILE A 29 18.08 0.13 1.80
C ILE A 29 16.75 -0.10 1.08
N ARG A 30 16.13 0.96 0.55
CA ARG A 30 14.85 0.88 -0.16
C ARG A 30 14.95 0.04 -1.43
N GLN A 31 16.00 0.24 -2.22
CA GLN A 31 16.23 -0.53 -3.43
C GLN A 31 16.35 -2.03 -3.10
N ARG A 32 17.10 -2.37 -2.05
CA ARG A 32 17.27 -3.75 -1.60
C ARG A 32 15.98 -4.39 -1.10
N GLU A 33 15.18 -3.65 -0.34
CA GLU A 33 14.05 -4.22 0.41
C GLU A 33 12.75 -4.21 -0.39
N TYR A 34 12.56 -3.18 -1.22
CA TYR A 34 11.29 -2.87 -1.84
C TYR A 34 11.32 -2.77 -3.37
N GLU A 35 12.48 -2.88 -4.01
CA GLU A 35 12.57 -2.78 -5.46
C GLU A 35 13.04 -4.10 -6.07
N TRP A 36 12.36 -4.48 -7.15
CA TRP A 36 12.68 -5.68 -7.92
C TRP A 36 13.09 -5.27 -9.35
N PRO A 37 14.25 -5.73 -9.86
CA PRO A 37 14.69 -5.43 -11.23
C PRO A 37 13.69 -5.93 -12.26
N ASP A 38 13.36 -5.13 -13.28
CA ASP A 38 12.46 -5.58 -14.35
C ASP A 38 13.00 -6.85 -15.02
N PRO A 39 12.36 -8.03 -14.84
CA PRO A 39 12.90 -9.30 -15.34
C PRO A 39 12.90 -9.35 -16.87
N HIS A 40 12.09 -8.50 -17.53
CA HIS A 40 12.06 -8.38 -18.98
C HIS A 40 13.13 -7.43 -19.52
N ARG A 41 13.76 -6.64 -18.66
CA ARG A 41 14.83 -5.69 -19.00
C ARG A 41 15.95 -5.70 -17.93
N PRO A 42 16.66 -6.83 -17.78
CA PRO A 42 17.74 -6.93 -16.80
C PRO A 42 18.84 -5.92 -17.12
N GLY A 43 19.22 -5.12 -16.12
CA GLY A 43 20.28 -4.12 -16.22
C GLY A 43 19.88 -2.77 -16.84
N SER A 44 18.60 -2.52 -17.10
CA SER A 44 18.16 -1.17 -17.50
C SER A 44 18.23 -0.20 -16.33
N GLU A 45 18.61 1.06 -16.61
CA GLU A 45 18.50 2.17 -15.66
C GLU A 45 17.05 2.60 -15.39
N ASP A 46 16.06 2.02 -16.09
CA ASP A 46 14.64 2.23 -15.79
C ASP A 46 14.29 1.73 -14.38
N ASP A 47 13.49 2.52 -13.66
CA ASP A 47 12.91 2.13 -12.38
C ASP A 47 12.28 0.72 -12.44
N GLY A 48 12.72 -0.14 -11.53
CA GLY A 48 12.20 -1.49 -11.36
C GLY A 48 10.76 -1.52 -10.85
N TYR A 49 10.30 -2.70 -10.47
CA TYR A 49 9.03 -2.86 -9.76
C TYR A 49 9.18 -2.36 -8.32
N LYS A 50 8.26 -1.52 -7.87
CA LYS A 50 8.22 -0.94 -6.53
C LYS A 50 7.13 -1.61 -5.72
N LEU A 51 7.52 -2.23 -4.61
CA LEU A 51 6.57 -2.85 -3.69
C LEU A 51 5.75 -1.82 -2.91
N TYR A 52 6.18 -0.56 -2.85
CA TYR A 52 5.49 0.48 -2.10
C TYR A 52 4.69 1.45 -2.99
N MET A 53 3.69 2.12 -2.42
CA MET A 53 2.89 3.17 -3.06
C MET A 53 3.34 4.59 -2.68
N ARG A 54 4.17 4.72 -1.64
CA ARG A 54 4.79 5.99 -1.21
C ARG A 54 5.71 6.60 -2.29
N PRO A 55 5.89 7.94 -2.33
CA PRO A 55 5.18 8.92 -1.51
C PRO A 55 3.69 9.01 -1.87
N VAL A 56 2.83 9.14 -0.86
CA VAL A 56 1.37 9.28 -1.05
C VAL A 56 0.94 10.73 -0.89
N ARG A 57 0.03 11.22 -1.73
CA ARG A 57 -0.51 12.58 -1.59
C ARG A 57 -1.40 12.69 -0.37
N LEU A 58 -1.29 13.78 0.40
CA LEU A 58 -2.14 13.98 1.59
C LEU A 58 -3.60 14.24 1.22
N HIS A 59 -3.84 14.87 0.07
CA HIS A 59 -5.18 15.22 -0.40
C HIS A 59 -5.56 14.41 -1.65
N PRO A 60 -6.85 14.06 -1.81
CA PRO A 60 -7.35 13.47 -3.05
C PRO A 60 -7.08 14.34 -4.26
N GLN A 61 -6.84 13.72 -5.40
CA GLN A 61 -6.82 14.36 -6.70
C GLN A 61 -7.47 13.42 -7.72
N ALA A 62 -8.22 13.99 -8.67
CA ALA A 62 -8.82 13.21 -9.75
C ALA A 62 -7.75 12.36 -10.45
N HIS A 63 -8.07 11.09 -10.71
CA HIS A 63 -7.21 10.13 -11.40
C HIS A 63 -5.89 9.77 -10.70
N VAL A 64 -5.72 10.14 -9.42
CA VAL A 64 -4.55 9.74 -8.63
C VAL A 64 -4.99 8.83 -7.50
N TRP A 65 -4.60 7.55 -7.56
CA TRP A 65 -4.94 6.59 -6.51
C TRP A 65 -3.92 6.56 -5.36
N ARG A 66 -2.68 7.00 -5.57
CA ARG A 66 -1.62 7.03 -4.55
C ARG A 66 -1.81 8.19 -3.57
N THR A 67 -2.78 8.04 -2.68
CA THR A 67 -3.21 9.06 -1.74
C THR A 67 -3.33 8.49 -0.33
N TRP A 68 -3.15 9.35 0.67
CA TRP A 68 -3.33 9.01 2.08
C TRP A 68 -4.76 8.47 2.36
N PRO A 69 -5.85 9.07 1.85
CA PRO A 69 -7.19 8.49 2.01
C PRO A 69 -7.35 7.07 1.48
N ASN A 70 -6.70 6.73 0.36
CA ASN A 70 -6.74 5.36 -0.16
C ASN A 70 -5.92 4.40 0.69
N LEU A 71 -4.75 4.81 1.18
CA LEU A 71 -3.98 4.01 2.15
C LEU A 71 -4.81 3.71 3.40
N VAL A 72 -5.47 4.72 3.97
CA VAL A 72 -6.36 4.55 5.14
C VAL A 72 -7.54 3.64 4.81
N THR A 73 -8.13 3.77 3.61
CA THR A 73 -9.20 2.88 3.14
C THR A 73 -8.76 1.42 3.13
N VAL A 74 -7.57 1.12 2.60
CA VAL A 74 -7.03 -0.24 2.53
C VAL A 74 -6.73 -0.79 3.92
N ILE A 75 -6.08 0.00 4.80
CA ILE A 75 -5.81 -0.39 6.19
C ILE A 75 -7.12 -0.75 6.91
N ASN A 76 -8.14 0.11 6.78
CA ASN A 76 -9.45 -0.16 7.36
C ASN A 76 -10.11 -1.39 6.74
N GLY A 77 -9.96 -1.63 5.44
CA GLY A 77 -10.43 -2.83 4.76
C GLY A 77 -9.86 -4.12 5.36
N PHE A 78 -8.57 -4.12 5.72
CA PHE A 78 -7.95 -5.26 6.39
C PHE A 78 -8.33 -5.40 7.87
N ASN A 79 -8.73 -4.30 8.53
CA ASN A 79 -9.11 -4.30 9.95
C ASN A 79 -10.62 -4.49 10.19
N ARG A 80 -11.48 -4.51 9.15
CA ARG A 80 -12.93 -4.73 9.31
C ARG A 80 -13.25 -6.15 9.74
N SER A 81 -13.94 -6.26 10.88
CA SER A 81 -14.42 -7.54 11.44
C SER A 81 -15.89 -7.83 11.14
N ASP A 82 -16.61 -6.85 10.58
CA ASP A 82 -18.05 -6.84 10.35
C ASP A 82 -18.44 -7.14 8.90
N ALA A 83 -17.49 -7.58 8.06
CA ALA A 83 -17.79 -7.93 6.69
C ALA A 83 -18.77 -9.12 6.63
N GLU A 84 -19.94 -8.89 6.03
CA GLU A 84 -21.00 -9.91 5.83
C GLU A 84 -20.51 -11.09 4.98
N ASN A 85 -19.52 -10.85 4.13
CA ASN A 85 -18.90 -11.86 3.30
C ASN A 85 -17.59 -12.34 3.95
N GLU A 86 -17.50 -13.63 4.25
CA GLU A 86 -16.31 -14.26 4.84
C GLU A 86 -15.04 -14.04 4.00
N SER A 87 -15.18 -13.94 2.67
CA SER A 87 -14.08 -13.62 1.77
C SER A 87 -13.52 -12.21 1.98
N LEU A 88 -14.34 -11.26 2.46
CA LEU A 88 -13.93 -9.89 2.77
C LEU A 88 -13.58 -9.70 4.26
N ASN A 89 -13.71 -10.75 5.08
CA ASN A 89 -13.35 -10.70 6.49
C ASN A 89 -11.86 -11.02 6.66
N TRP A 90 -11.09 -9.96 6.87
CA TRP A 90 -9.63 -9.99 7.13
C TRP A 90 -9.29 -9.89 8.62
N ALA A 91 -10.19 -9.36 9.45
CA ALA A 91 -9.91 -9.13 10.87
C ALA A 91 -9.60 -10.43 11.61
N GLY A 92 -8.56 -10.38 12.45
CA GLY A 92 -8.07 -11.55 13.19
C GLY A 92 -7.36 -12.60 12.31
N LYS A 93 -7.30 -12.44 10.98
CA LYS A 93 -6.63 -13.36 10.06
C LYS A 93 -5.22 -12.91 9.71
N ARG A 94 -4.39 -12.64 10.74
CA ARG A 94 -2.99 -12.19 10.55
C ARG A 94 -2.19 -13.11 9.63
N ASN A 95 -2.36 -14.43 9.75
CA ASN A 95 -1.70 -15.40 8.85
C ASN A 95 -2.08 -15.21 7.38
N LYS A 96 -3.35 -14.86 7.10
CA LYS A 96 -3.84 -14.57 5.74
C LYS A 96 -3.23 -13.27 5.21
N ILE A 97 -3.15 -12.24 6.04
CA ILE A 97 -2.50 -10.97 5.69
C ILE A 97 -1.01 -11.18 5.38
N MET A 98 -0.30 -11.96 6.20
CA MET A 98 1.11 -12.30 5.93
C MET A 98 1.28 -13.15 4.66
N GLY A 99 0.32 -14.04 4.35
CA GLY A 99 0.31 -14.76 3.08
C GLY A 99 0.13 -13.83 1.88
N LEU A 100 -0.76 -12.83 1.98
CA LEU A 100 -0.91 -11.81 0.95
C LEU A 100 0.36 -10.97 0.81
N TYR A 101 1.01 -10.60 1.92
CA TYR A 101 2.26 -9.86 1.92
C TYR A 101 3.37 -10.59 1.13
N GLN A 102 3.50 -11.91 1.33
CA GLN A 102 4.43 -12.73 0.55
C GLN A 102 4.02 -12.80 -0.92
N ALA A 103 2.74 -13.03 -1.22
CA ALA A 103 2.24 -13.08 -2.59
C ALA A 103 2.46 -11.76 -3.35
N LEU A 104 2.28 -10.61 -2.69
CA LEU A 104 2.60 -9.30 -3.27
C LEU A 104 4.07 -9.19 -3.63
N ARG A 105 4.97 -9.72 -2.78
CA ARG A 105 6.41 -9.70 -3.04
C ARG A 105 6.82 -10.55 -4.24
N GLU A 106 6.09 -11.62 -4.52
CA GLU A 106 6.31 -12.50 -5.67
C GLU A 106 5.67 -11.97 -6.97
N GLY A 107 4.68 -11.09 -6.86
CA GLY A 107 4.09 -10.36 -7.98
C GLY A 107 2.64 -10.74 -8.30
N SER A 108 2.10 -10.12 -9.35
CA SER A 108 0.66 -10.14 -9.69
C SER A 108 0.07 -11.54 -9.90
N VAL A 109 0.85 -12.48 -10.45
CA VAL A 109 0.41 -13.87 -10.65
C VAL A 109 0.19 -14.57 -9.30
N SER A 110 1.13 -14.45 -8.36
CA SER A 110 1.01 -15.01 -7.02
C SER A 110 -0.17 -14.41 -6.26
N VAL A 111 -0.46 -13.12 -6.43
CA VAL A 111 -1.64 -12.48 -5.81
C VAL A 111 -2.96 -13.05 -6.33
N ARG A 112 -3.10 -13.26 -7.65
CA ARG A 112 -4.29 -13.90 -8.23
C ARG A 112 -4.47 -15.34 -7.74
N GLN A 113 -3.38 -16.10 -7.66
CA GLN A 113 -3.40 -17.46 -7.12
C GLN A 113 -3.79 -17.46 -5.64
N PHE A 114 -3.21 -16.56 -4.85
CA PHE A 114 -3.56 -16.36 -3.45
C PHE A 114 -5.05 -16.03 -3.29
N ARG A 115 -5.58 -15.10 -4.08
CA ARG A 115 -7.01 -14.76 -4.05
C ARG A 115 -7.89 -15.96 -4.34
N THR A 116 -7.55 -16.72 -5.37
CA THR A 116 -8.29 -17.92 -5.76
C THR A 116 -8.26 -18.97 -4.64
N ALA A 117 -7.08 -19.24 -4.07
CA ALA A 117 -6.89 -20.23 -3.01
C ALA A 117 -7.66 -19.90 -1.72
N TYR A 118 -7.79 -18.61 -1.40
CA TYR A 118 -8.52 -18.13 -0.23
C TYR A 118 -9.96 -17.66 -0.52
N GLY A 119 -10.47 -17.91 -1.73
CA GLY A 119 -11.83 -17.55 -2.14
C GLY A 119 -12.12 -16.04 -2.11
N LEU A 120 -11.11 -15.22 -2.34
CA LEU A 120 -11.18 -13.76 -2.27
C LEU A 120 -11.73 -13.16 -3.57
N ALA A 121 -12.87 -12.46 -3.47
CA ALA A 121 -13.48 -11.80 -4.62
C ALA A 121 -12.62 -10.68 -5.19
N THR A 122 -12.04 -9.80 -4.35
CA THR A 122 -11.09 -8.73 -4.69
C THR A 122 -10.28 -8.36 -3.44
N LEU A 123 -9.15 -7.65 -3.61
CA LEU A 123 -8.51 -6.92 -2.52
C LEU A 123 -9.31 -5.65 -2.17
N PRO A 124 -9.09 -5.02 -1.00
CA PRO A 124 -9.77 -3.76 -0.65
C PRO A 124 -9.62 -2.70 -1.74
N GLU A 125 -10.75 -2.17 -2.22
CA GLU A 125 -10.75 -1.23 -3.35
C GLU A 125 -10.23 0.15 -2.97
N MET A 126 -9.59 0.83 -3.93
CA MET A 126 -9.08 2.18 -3.81
C MET A 126 -9.80 3.10 -4.79
N SER A 127 -10.15 4.31 -4.35
CA SER A 127 -10.78 5.30 -5.23
C SER A 127 -9.81 5.75 -6.33
N ALA A 128 -10.32 5.94 -7.55
CA ALA A 128 -9.53 6.32 -8.73
C ALA A 128 -8.39 5.34 -9.10
N ALA A 129 -8.35 4.15 -8.50
CA ALA A 129 -7.46 3.08 -8.91
C ALA A 129 -8.07 2.30 -10.10
N PRO A 130 -7.25 1.73 -10.97
CA PRO A 130 -7.74 0.80 -11.98
C PRO A 130 -8.15 -0.52 -11.33
N ASP A 131 -9.17 -1.20 -11.87
CA ASP A 131 -9.72 -2.45 -11.32
C ASP A 131 -8.66 -3.54 -11.13
N ARG A 132 -7.64 -3.58 -12.00
CA ARG A 132 -6.50 -4.50 -11.89
C ARG A 132 -5.79 -4.42 -10.54
N LEU A 133 -5.77 -3.24 -9.90
CA LEU A 133 -5.14 -3.06 -8.60
C LEU A 133 -5.86 -3.95 -7.56
N ALA A 134 -7.18 -3.93 -7.55
CA ALA A 134 -7.97 -4.80 -6.66
C ALA A 134 -7.93 -6.28 -7.07
N ASP A 135 -7.64 -6.57 -8.34
CA ASP A 135 -7.48 -7.94 -8.84
C ASP A 135 -6.11 -8.54 -8.46
N ASP A 136 -5.01 -7.86 -8.76
CA ASP A 136 -3.69 -8.46 -8.65
C ASP A 136 -2.71 -7.71 -7.76
N GLY A 137 -3.12 -6.58 -7.18
CA GLY A 137 -2.32 -5.79 -6.26
C GLY A 137 -1.38 -4.78 -6.93
N TRP A 138 -1.32 -4.73 -8.26
CA TRP A 138 -0.35 -3.93 -9.00
C TRP A 138 -0.99 -2.97 -10.04
N ASP A 139 -0.44 -1.76 -10.14
CA ASP A 139 -0.68 -0.82 -11.24
C ASP A 139 0.63 -0.56 -11.98
N GLY A 140 0.79 -1.22 -13.13
CA GLY A 140 2.05 -1.23 -13.86
C GLY A 140 3.17 -1.83 -13.02
N LYS A 141 4.14 -1.00 -12.64
CA LYS A 141 5.31 -1.38 -11.83
C LYS A 141 5.15 -1.06 -10.34
N THR A 142 4.00 -0.58 -9.88
CA THR A 142 3.80 -0.15 -8.49
C THR A 142 2.77 -1.01 -7.77
N CYS A 143 3.11 -1.54 -6.61
CA CYS A 143 2.21 -2.28 -5.75
C CYS A 143 1.41 -1.31 -4.85
N GLY A 144 0.11 -1.57 -4.70
CA GLY A 144 -0.81 -0.71 -3.94
C GLY A 144 -1.06 -1.15 -2.49
N TYR A 145 -0.64 -2.35 -2.10
CA TYR A 145 -1.09 -2.97 -0.84
C TYR A 145 0.02 -3.25 0.17
N PHE A 146 1.29 -3.24 -0.24
CA PHE A 146 2.40 -3.54 0.66
C PHE A 146 2.52 -2.51 1.80
N ASP A 147 2.53 -1.22 1.44
CA ASP A 147 2.59 -0.10 2.39
C ASP A 147 1.42 -0.13 3.41
N PRO A 148 0.15 -0.27 2.99
CA PRO A 148 -0.95 -0.47 3.93
C PRO A 148 -0.77 -1.67 4.86
N ILE A 149 -0.26 -2.80 4.37
CA ILE A 149 -0.05 -4.00 5.18
C ILE A 149 1.07 -3.79 6.22
N GLU A 150 2.20 -3.20 5.83
CA GLU A 150 3.28 -2.85 6.78
C GLU A 150 2.78 -1.87 7.84
N ALA A 151 1.92 -0.93 7.46
CA ALA A 151 1.36 0.06 8.36
C ALA A 151 0.34 -0.52 9.36
N LEU A 152 -0.22 -1.72 9.14
CA LEU A 152 -1.29 -2.27 9.99
C LEU A 152 -0.93 -2.31 11.47
N ASP A 153 0.33 -2.61 11.79
CA ASP A 153 0.79 -2.73 13.18
C ASP A 153 1.08 -1.38 13.86
N PHE A 154 1.24 -0.33 13.06
CA PHE A 154 1.62 1.01 13.54
C PHE A 154 0.50 2.04 13.39
N PHE A 155 -0.53 1.72 12.61
CA PHE A 155 -1.59 2.64 12.27
C PHE A 155 -2.59 2.79 13.41
N VAL A 156 -2.57 3.96 14.05
CA VAL A 156 -3.54 4.36 15.06
C VAL A 156 -4.35 5.54 14.53
N THR A 157 -5.64 5.33 14.32
CA THR A 157 -6.54 6.44 14.02
C THR A 157 -6.76 7.28 15.28
N LEU A 158 -6.38 8.55 15.23
CA LEU A 158 -6.79 9.51 16.25
C LEU A 158 -8.27 9.83 16.03
N ASN A 159 -9.15 9.11 16.74
CA ASN A 159 -10.55 9.46 16.78
C ASN A 159 -10.68 10.80 17.51
N GLY A 160 -10.85 11.89 16.77
CA GLY A 160 -11.21 13.19 17.30
C GLY A 160 -12.62 13.18 17.88
N LYS A 161 -12.85 12.46 18.98
CA LYS A 161 -13.92 12.83 19.89
C LYS A 161 -13.39 14.01 20.68
N GLU A 162 -13.84 15.21 20.35
CA GLU A 162 -13.79 16.31 21.31
C GLU A 162 -14.36 15.78 22.62
N VAL A 163 -13.53 15.78 23.66
CA VAL A 163 -14.02 15.70 25.02
C VAL A 163 -14.87 16.94 25.20
N GLN A 164 -16.20 16.79 25.10
CA GLN A 164 -17.10 17.78 25.65
C GLN A 164 -16.75 17.85 27.13
N ASN A 165 -15.99 18.88 27.51
CA ASN A 165 -15.78 19.26 28.89
C ASN A 165 -17.15 19.63 29.45
N GLY A 166 -17.85 18.64 29.99
CA GLY A 166 -18.96 18.87 30.90
C GLY A 166 -18.41 19.63 32.08
N THR A 167 -18.76 20.92 32.17
CA THR A 167 -18.67 21.66 33.41
C THR A 167 -20.08 21.91 33.90
N VAL A 168 -20.31 21.42 35.11
CA VAL A 168 -21.45 21.60 36.01
C VAL A 168 -21.81 23.07 36.16
#